data_AF-A0AAD6MPT6-F1
#
_entry.id   AF-A0AAD6MPT6-F1
#
_cell.length_a   1.000
_cell.length_b   1.000
_cell.length_c   1.000
_cell.angle_alpha   90.00
_cell.angle_beta   90.00
_cell.angle_gamma   90.00
#
_symmetry.space_group_name_H-M   'P 1'
#
loop_
_entity.id
_entity.type
_entity.pdbx_description
1 polymer ?
#
loop_
_entity_poly.entity_id
_entity_poly.type
_entity_poly.pdbx_seq_one_letter_code
_entity_poly.pdbx_strand_id
1 'polypeptide(L)'
;MRLWQNAGLATDQNGNLLPHSPRDLMESQNLSGFEEDKKSNELTWILGKIANYITAGDALVPTDNTLPRHQRPRIGLNQEHILEKWNILMDDLEKWHESLPVSFRGTARTTRLGDAPPGFELSFDTFEQIWFDLPLCAATMQSYHQAKILLLANEPQESTAIRSTVSARLRAYRHALHEVIYHAREVCGISLANSTDSFRINSVQALFVAGQVFQERREQDAVLELLSGIERDFGWTTRYHVAKLNDEWMKGREGNHVDRDGHGHESNWFISTSSS
;
A
#
# COMPACT_ATOMS: atom_id res chain seq x y z
N MET A 1 2.21 -23.18 -17.95
CA MET A 1 3.51 -22.51 -18.14
C MET A 1 3.63 -21.69 -19.45
N ARG A 2 2.54 -21.40 -20.19
CA ARG A 2 2.59 -20.59 -21.44
C ARG A 2 1.89 -19.23 -21.36
N LEU A 3 1.17 -18.92 -20.27
CA LEU A 3 0.42 -17.67 -20.13
C LEU A 3 1.33 -16.44 -20.13
N TRP A 4 2.41 -16.49 -19.33
CA TRP A 4 3.33 -15.36 -19.14
C TRP A 4 4.27 -15.14 -20.34
N GLN A 5 4.65 -16.21 -21.04
CA GLN A 5 5.40 -16.13 -22.29
C GLN A 5 4.59 -15.41 -23.39
N ASN A 6 3.28 -15.64 -23.43
CA ASN A 6 2.37 -14.95 -24.36
C ASN A 6 2.13 -13.47 -23.97
N ALA A 7 2.45 -13.08 -22.74
CA ALA A 7 2.42 -11.69 -22.25
C ALA A 7 3.79 -10.98 -22.37
N GLY A 8 4.73 -11.55 -23.15
CA GLY A 8 6.05 -10.95 -23.40
C GLY A 8 7.09 -11.18 -22.31
N LEU A 9 6.80 -11.98 -21.26
CA LEU A 9 7.75 -12.28 -20.19
C LEU A 9 8.44 -13.62 -20.43
N ALA A 10 9.77 -13.61 -20.57
CA ALA A 10 10.58 -14.82 -20.66
C ALA A 10 10.81 -15.39 -19.25
N THR A 11 10.29 -16.58 -18.96
CA THR A 11 10.48 -17.28 -17.68
C THR A 11 11.31 -18.55 -17.86
N ASP A 12 12.17 -18.87 -16.89
CA ASP A 12 12.89 -20.14 -16.81
C ASP A 12 11.95 -21.31 -16.42
N GLN A 13 12.50 -22.54 -16.36
CA GLN A 13 11.74 -23.74 -15.99
C GLN A 13 11.26 -23.73 -14.52
N ASN A 14 11.81 -22.84 -13.70
CA ASN A 14 11.47 -22.67 -12.29
C ASN A 14 10.48 -21.51 -12.06
N GLY A 15 10.11 -20.77 -13.11
CA GLY A 15 9.17 -19.65 -13.05
C GLY A 15 9.81 -18.27 -12.75
N ASN A 16 11.13 -18.16 -12.80
CA ASN A 16 11.86 -16.90 -12.61
C ASN A 16 12.03 -16.16 -13.95
N LEU A 17 12.08 -14.82 -13.91
CA LEU A 17 12.28 -13.99 -15.10
C LEU A 17 13.72 -14.10 -15.63
N LEU A 18 13.88 -14.24 -16.95
CA LEU A 18 15.18 -14.32 -17.62
C LEU A 18 15.65 -12.92 -18.08
N PRO A 19 16.94 -12.56 -17.89
CA PRO A 19 17.54 -11.37 -18.49
C PRO A 19 17.61 -11.49 -20.03
N HIS A 20 17.38 -10.41 -20.76
CA HIS A 20 17.36 -10.43 -22.23
C HIS A 20 18.75 -10.58 -22.86
N SER A 21 18.81 -11.34 -23.98
CA SER A 21 19.88 -11.25 -24.97
C SER A 21 19.58 -10.10 -25.96
N PRO A 22 20.57 -9.29 -26.38
CA PRO A 22 20.36 -8.25 -27.36
C PRO A 22 20.15 -8.86 -28.76
N ARG A 23 19.06 -8.52 -29.44
CA ARG A 23 18.89 -8.72 -30.89
C ARG A 23 19.01 -7.39 -31.64
N ASP A 24 19.38 -7.51 -32.92
CA ASP A 24 20.05 -6.56 -33.81
C ASP A 24 19.53 -5.11 -33.87
N LEU A 25 20.49 -4.22 -34.19
CA LEU A 25 20.46 -2.75 -34.23
C LEU A 25 19.49 -2.11 -35.26
N MET A 26 18.52 -2.84 -35.83
CA MET A 26 17.66 -2.36 -36.91
C MET A 26 16.18 -2.12 -36.53
N GLU A 27 15.76 -2.40 -35.29
CA GLU A 27 14.37 -2.19 -34.81
C GLU A 27 14.16 -0.90 -34.00
N SER A 28 15.09 0.06 -34.10
CA SER A 28 15.18 1.29 -33.29
C SER A 28 13.97 2.24 -33.34
N GLN A 29 13.03 2.05 -34.27
CA GLN A 29 11.85 2.94 -34.44
C GLN A 29 10.55 2.40 -33.83
N ASN A 30 10.51 1.13 -33.38
CA ASN A 30 9.33 0.51 -32.76
C ASN A 30 9.53 0.17 -31.25
N LEU A 31 10.62 0.62 -30.62
CA LEU A 31 10.93 0.34 -29.21
C LEU A 31 10.19 1.22 -28.20
N SER A 32 9.67 2.39 -28.61
CA SER A 32 8.93 3.28 -27.71
C SER A 32 7.59 2.64 -27.36
N GLY A 33 7.44 2.17 -26.12
CA GLY A 33 6.27 1.42 -25.64
C GLY A 33 6.60 -0.03 -25.25
N PHE A 34 7.49 -0.72 -25.97
CA PHE A 34 7.81 -2.12 -25.66
C PHE A 34 8.53 -2.26 -24.31
N GLU A 35 9.44 -1.34 -24.00
CA GLU A 35 10.11 -1.34 -22.70
C GLU A 35 9.14 -1.00 -21.57
N GLU A 36 8.25 -0.01 -21.78
CA GLU A 36 7.21 0.35 -20.81
C GLU A 36 6.21 -0.78 -20.55
N ASP A 37 5.75 -1.46 -21.60
CA ASP A 37 4.87 -2.63 -21.52
C ASP A 37 5.55 -3.74 -20.74
N LYS A 38 6.82 -4.02 -21.04
CA LYS A 38 7.60 -5.02 -20.33
C LYS A 38 7.70 -4.70 -18.84
N LYS A 39 8.04 -3.46 -18.48
CA LYS A 39 8.14 -3.03 -17.07
C LYS A 39 6.81 -3.11 -16.34
N SER A 40 5.71 -2.77 -17.01
CA SER A 40 4.35 -2.87 -16.47
C SER A 40 3.95 -4.33 -16.23
N ASN A 41 4.33 -5.24 -17.12
CA ASN A 41 4.11 -6.67 -16.97
C ASN A 41 4.98 -7.29 -15.86
N GLU A 42 6.24 -6.87 -15.74
CA GLU A 42 7.13 -7.25 -14.63
C GLU A 42 6.50 -6.88 -13.27
N LEU A 43 5.96 -5.66 -13.14
CA LEU A 43 5.27 -5.24 -11.91
C LEU A 43 4.02 -6.08 -11.62
N THR A 44 3.22 -6.36 -12.65
CA THR A 44 2.01 -7.19 -12.51
C THR A 44 2.36 -8.57 -11.95
N TRP A 45 3.49 -9.14 -12.39
CA TRP A 45 4.00 -10.39 -11.85
C TRP A 45 4.42 -10.27 -10.37
N ILE A 46 5.13 -9.19 -10.00
CA ILE A 46 5.52 -8.93 -8.60
C ILE A 46 4.27 -8.76 -7.71
N LEU A 47 3.26 -8.02 -8.16
CA LEU A 47 1.97 -7.86 -7.48
C LEU A 47 1.26 -9.20 -7.26
N GLY A 48 1.30 -10.10 -8.24
CA GLY A 48 0.79 -11.46 -8.08
C GLY A 48 1.51 -12.23 -6.97
N LYS A 49 2.84 -12.10 -6.87
CA LYS A 49 3.61 -12.70 -5.75
C LYS A 49 3.24 -12.08 -4.40
N ILE A 50 3.05 -10.76 -4.34
CA ILE A 50 2.65 -10.04 -3.12
C ILE A 50 1.25 -10.50 -2.67
N ALA A 51 0.28 -10.58 -3.59
CA ALA A 51 -1.07 -11.05 -3.28
C ALA A 51 -1.07 -12.50 -2.74
N ASN A 52 -0.27 -13.38 -3.35
CA ASN A 52 -0.09 -14.75 -2.87
C ASN A 52 0.56 -14.79 -1.48
N TYR A 53 1.53 -13.92 -1.21
CA TYR A 53 2.18 -13.79 0.09
C TYR A 53 1.19 -13.34 1.18
N ILE A 54 0.39 -12.31 0.93
CA ILE A 54 -0.61 -11.79 1.89
C ILE A 54 -1.67 -12.85 2.19
N THR A 55 -2.22 -13.49 1.14
CA THR A 55 -3.23 -14.55 1.29
C THR A 55 -2.69 -15.75 2.06
N ALA A 56 -1.41 -16.10 1.88
CA ALA A 56 -0.76 -17.16 2.65
C ALA A 56 -0.48 -16.76 4.11
N GLY A 57 -0.32 -15.45 4.38
CA GLY A 57 -0.19 -14.89 5.72
C GLY A 57 -1.51 -14.87 6.50
N ASP A 58 -2.64 -14.58 5.84
CA ASP A 58 -3.98 -14.57 6.46
C ASP A 58 -4.44 -15.94 6.98
N ALA A 59 -3.83 -17.03 6.49
CA ALA A 59 -4.04 -18.38 7.04
C ALA A 59 -3.53 -18.55 8.49
N LEU A 60 -2.85 -17.54 9.05
CA LEU A 60 -2.27 -17.55 10.40
C LEU A 60 -3.18 -16.96 11.48
N VAL A 61 -4.51 -17.01 11.30
CA VAL A 61 -5.50 -16.47 12.25
C VAL A 61 -5.09 -16.80 13.71
N PRO A 62 -4.84 -15.78 14.57
CA PRO A 62 -4.30 -15.97 15.93
C PRO A 62 -5.16 -16.83 16.87
N THR A 63 -6.44 -17.07 16.53
CA THR A 63 -7.34 -17.92 17.33
C THR A 63 -6.96 -19.40 17.31
N ASP A 64 -6.08 -19.85 16.40
CA ASP A 64 -5.60 -21.23 16.38
C ASP A 64 -4.38 -21.49 17.28
N ASN A 65 -3.77 -20.43 17.83
CA ASN A 65 -2.64 -20.59 18.75
C ASN A 65 -3.08 -21.05 20.16
N THR A 66 -4.36 -20.92 20.48
CA THR A 66 -4.97 -21.44 21.71
C THR A 66 -5.34 -22.92 21.62
N LEU A 67 -5.21 -23.56 20.44
CA LEU A 67 -5.47 -24.99 20.29
C LEU A 67 -4.28 -25.84 20.76
N PRO A 68 -4.55 -27.03 21.35
CA PRO A 68 -3.52 -28.00 21.70
C PRO A 68 -2.61 -28.34 20.51
N ARG A 69 -1.33 -28.65 20.76
CA ARG A 69 -0.26 -28.86 19.77
C ARG A 69 -0.60 -29.84 18.62
N HIS A 70 -1.60 -30.69 18.79
CA HIS A 70 -2.07 -31.71 17.86
C HIS A 70 -3.25 -31.27 16.97
N GLN A 71 -3.87 -30.12 17.26
CA GLN A 71 -4.98 -29.52 16.49
C GLN A 71 -4.61 -28.22 15.77
N ARG A 72 -3.36 -27.75 15.94
CA ARG A 72 -2.84 -26.61 15.17
C ARG A 72 -2.77 -27.01 13.69
N PRO A 73 -3.32 -26.20 12.75
CA PRO A 73 -3.13 -26.42 11.33
C PRO A 73 -1.62 -26.49 11.03
N ARG A 74 -1.19 -27.52 10.30
CA ARG A 74 0.23 -27.67 9.89
C ARG A 74 0.65 -26.72 8.78
N ILE A 75 -0.21 -25.79 8.38
CA ILE A 75 0.05 -24.76 7.37
C ILE A 75 0.23 -23.42 8.11
N GLY A 76 1.13 -23.41 9.08
CA GLY A 76 1.70 -22.19 9.63
C GLY A 76 3.11 -22.06 9.06
N LEU A 77 3.36 -21.07 8.20
CA LEU A 77 4.72 -20.76 7.79
C LEU A 77 5.50 -20.30 9.04
N ASN A 78 6.72 -20.84 9.23
CA ASN A 78 7.64 -20.35 10.26
C ASN A 78 7.79 -18.82 10.11
N GLN A 79 7.76 -18.06 11.21
CA GLN A 79 7.87 -16.59 11.19
C GLN A 79 9.11 -16.12 10.40
N GLU A 80 10.20 -16.87 10.52
CA GLU A 80 11.45 -16.64 9.77
C GLU A 80 11.23 -16.77 8.25
N HIS A 81 10.49 -17.76 7.79
CA HIS A 81 10.18 -17.94 6.36
C HIS A 81 9.25 -16.84 5.83
N ILE A 82 8.35 -16.31 6.67
CA ILE A 82 7.46 -15.20 6.28
C ILE A 82 8.30 -13.92 6.12
N LEU A 83 9.21 -13.66 7.05
CA LEU A 83 10.13 -12.53 6.99
C LEU A 83 11.09 -12.63 5.81
N GLU A 84 11.67 -13.82 5.56
CA GLU A 84 12.53 -14.06 4.41
C GLU A 84 11.79 -13.80 3.09
N LYS A 85 10.56 -14.31 2.95
CA LYS A 85 9.73 -14.05 1.76
C LYS A 85 9.40 -12.57 1.60
N TRP A 86 9.09 -11.88 2.69
CA TRP A 86 8.83 -10.44 2.66
C TRP A 86 10.05 -9.65 2.18
N ASN A 87 11.23 -9.97 2.71
CA ASN A 87 12.50 -9.34 2.31
C ASN A 87 12.78 -9.55 0.81
N ILE A 88 12.59 -10.77 0.30
CA ILE A 88 12.75 -11.06 -1.14
C ILE A 88 11.78 -10.24 -1.98
N LEU A 89 10.52 -10.13 -1.57
CA LEU A 89 9.52 -9.35 -2.32
C LEU A 89 9.80 -7.85 -2.30
N MET A 90 10.27 -7.31 -1.18
CA MET A 90 10.65 -5.91 -1.08
C MET A 90 11.86 -5.62 -1.97
N ASP A 91 12.90 -6.46 -1.90
CA ASP A 91 14.11 -6.35 -2.73
C ASP A 91 13.80 -6.49 -4.23
N ASP A 92 12.95 -7.45 -4.63
CA ASP A 92 12.48 -7.59 -6.01
C ASP A 92 11.76 -6.33 -6.51
N LEU A 93 10.91 -5.74 -5.67
CA LEU A 93 10.15 -4.53 -6.00
C LEU A 93 11.05 -3.29 -6.12
N GLU A 94 12.06 -3.18 -5.25
CA GLU A 94 13.04 -2.08 -5.27
C GLU A 94 13.96 -2.18 -6.49
N LYS A 95 14.51 -3.37 -6.78
CA LYS A 95 15.30 -3.61 -8.00
C LYS A 95 14.50 -3.34 -9.27
N TRP A 96 13.23 -3.73 -9.29
CA TRP A 96 12.35 -3.39 -10.41
C TRP A 96 12.22 -1.88 -10.57
N HIS A 97 11.95 -1.14 -9.49
CA HIS A 97 11.79 0.32 -9.52
C HIS A 97 13.07 1.04 -9.95
N GLU A 98 14.24 0.61 -9.47
CA GLU A 98 15.55 1.16 -9.87
C GLU A 98 15.87 0.93 -11.35
N SER A 99 15.29 -0.11 -11.95
CA SER A 99 15.50 -0.47 -13.35
C SER A 99 14.56 0.25 -14.34
N LEU A 100 13.71 1.16 -13.87
CA LEU A 100 12.71 1.83 -14.71
C LEU A 100 13.32 2.87 -15.65
N PRO A 101 12.84 2.96 -16.90
CA PRO A 101 13.21 4.04 -17.80
C PRO A 101 12.61 5.37 -17.33
N VAL A 102 13.11 6.47 -17.91
CA VAL A 102 12.73 7.84 -17.54
C VAL A 102 11.24 8.14 -17.73
N SER A 103 10.56 7.39 -18.61
CA SER A 103 9.12 7.51 -18.88
C SER A 103 8.23 7.15 -17.67
N PHE A 104 8.75 6.47 -16.65
CA PHE A 104 8.07 6.20 -15.38
C PHE A 104 8.34 7.26 -14.31
N ARG A 105 9.04 8.36 -14.64
CA ARG A 105 9.15 9.49 -13.73
C ARG A 105 8.00 10.45 -13.99
N GLY A 106 7.40 10.96 -12.92
CA GLY A 106 6.38 12.00 -13.04
C GLY A 106 6.95 13.23 -13.75
N THR A 107 6.32 13.61 -14.86
CA THR A 107 6.71 14.73 -15.72
C THR A 107 6.52 16.07 -15.02
N ALA A 108 5.46 16.19 -14.23
CA ALA A 108 5.19 17.39 -13.45
C ALA A 108 4.49 17.05 -12.13
N ARG A 109 4.74 17.86 -11.12
CA ARG A 109 4.01 17.87 -9.85
C ARG A 109 3.35 19.23 -9.67
N THR A 110 2.07 19.25 -9.35
CA THR A 110 1.33 20.51 -9.21
C THR A 110 0.42 20.42 -7.99
N THR A 111 0.70 21.24 -6.98
CA THR A 111 -0.25 21.51 -5.91
C THR A 111 -1.37 22.37 -6.51
N ARG A 112 -2.63 21.97 -6.37
CA ARG A 112 -3.72 22.92 -6.61
C ARG A 112 -3.62 24.00 -5.54
N LEU A 113 -3.01 25.13 -5.90
CA LEU A 113 -3.20 26.36 -5.16
C LEU A 113 -4.52 26.93 -5.66
N GLY A 114 -5.63 26.49 -5.08
CA GLY A 114 -6.95 26.88 -5.55
C GLY A 114 -7.13 28.40 -5.52
N ASP A 115 -7.63 28.96 -6.62
CA ASP A 115 -8.43 30.20 -6.69
C ASP A 115 -9.74 30.08 -5.88
N ALA A 116 -9.79 29.19 -4.88
CA ALA A 116 -10.95 29.03 -4.04
C ALA A 116 -11.05 30.27 -3.13
N PRO A 117 -12.25 30.83 -2.93
CA PRO A 117 -12.44 31.96 -2.03
C PRO A 117 -11.85 31.63 -0.66
N PRO A 118 -11.18 32.58 0.02
CA PRO A 118 -10.61 32.33 1.34
C PRO A 118 -11.68 31.77 2.28
N GLY A 119 -11.50 30.51 2.71
CA GLY A 119 -12.45 29.76 3.55
C GLY A 119 -13.06 28.49 2.93
N PHE A 120 -12.85 28.22 1.63
CA PHE A 120 -13.20 26.95 0.99
C PHE A 120 -11.93 26.24 0.51
N GLU A 121 -11.37 25.34 1.33
CA GLU A 121 -10.32 24.42 0.86
C GLU A 121 -10.99 23.21 0.21
N LEU A 122 -10.61 22.89 -1.04
CA LEU A 122 -11.12 21.69 -1.70
C LEU A 122 -10.40 20.47 -1.12
N SER A 123 -11.11 19.34 -1.00
CA SER A 123 -10.51 18.10 -0.50
C SER A 123 -9.26 17.71 -1.32
N PHE A 124 -9.26 18.01 -2.61
CA PHE A 124 -8.18 17.71 -3.54
C PHE A 124 -6.92 18.56 -3.39
N ASP A 125 -6.97 19.69 -2.67
CA ASP A 125 -5.78 20.50 -2.37
C ASP A 125 -4.86 19.78 -1.36
N THR A 126 -5.33 18.67 -0.78
CA THR A 126 -4.58 17.83 0.16
C THR A 126 -3.42 17.07 -0.50
N PHE A 127 -3.48 16.81 -1.81
CA PHE A 127 -2.47 16.03 -2.52
C PHE A 127 -1.85 16.81 -3.68
N GLU A 128 -0.56 16.59 -3.94
CA GLU A 128 0.06 17.05 -5.19
C GLU A 128 -0.47 16.23 -6.36
N GLN A 129 -0.85 16.88 -7.46
CA GLN A 129 -1.16 16.18 -8.70
C GLN A 129 0.15 15.72 -9.37
N ILE A 130 0.25 14.43 -9.70
CA ILE A 130 1.46 13.83 -10.28
C ILE A 130 1.18 13.41 -11.73
N TRP A 131 1.71 14.17 -12.67
CA TRP A 131 1.47 14.01 -14.10
C TRP A 131 2.49 13.06 -14.72
N PHE A 132 2.05 12.26 -15.68
CA PHE A 132 2.89 11.39 -16.49
C PHE A 132 2.58 11.59 -17.96
N ASP A 133 3.59 11.48 -18.81
CA ASP A 133 3.41 11.59 -20.27
C ASP A 133 2.62 10.42 -20.86
N LEU A 134 2.72 9.24 -20.24
CA LEU A 134 2.08 8.00 -20.69
C LEU A 134 1.09 7.47 -19.62
N PRO A 135 -0.19 7.26 -19.96
CA PRO A 135 -1.18 6.69 -19.03
C PRO A 135 -0.79 5.31 -18.48
N LEU A 136 -0.10 4.49 -19.29
CA LEU A 136 0.43 3.19 -18.86
C LEU A 136 1.43 3.38 -17.71
N CYS A 137 2.39 4.31 -17.85
CA CYS A 137 3.37 4.61 -16.82
C CYS A 137 2.71 5.11 -15.54
N ALA A 138 1.69 5.98 -15.65
CA ALA A 138 0.90 6.43 -14.51
C ALA A 138 0.25 5.25 -13.77
N ALA A 139 -0.40 4.33 -14.52
CA ALA A 139 -1.11 3.19 -13.94
C ALA A 139 -0.15 2.22 -13.27
N THR A 140 1.01 1.98 -13.90
CA THR A 140 2.07 1.13 -13.35
C THR A 140 2.68 1.75 -12.09
N MET A 141 2.98 3.05 -12.07
CA MET A 141 3.50 3.72 -10.87
C MET A 141 2.47 3.78 -9.74
N GLN A 142 1.19 3.98 -10.05
CA GLN A 142 0.13 3.88 -9.05
C GLN A 142 0.06 2.48 -8.44
N SER A 143 0.19 1.44 -9.27
CA SER A 143 0.22 0.05 -8.83
C SER A 143 1.49 -0.28 -8.02
N TYR A 144 2.62 0.36 -8.31
CA TYR A 144 3.85 0.26 -7.52
C TYR A 144 3.66 0.84 -6.12
N HIS A 145 3.06 2.03 -6.00
CA HIS A 145 2.76 2.62 -4.70
C HIS A 145 1.78 1.77 -3.91
N GLN A 146 0.76 1.21 -4.56
CA GLN A 146 -0.13 0.22 -3.96
C GLN A 146 0.66 -1.00 -3.44
N ALA A 147 1.61 -1.53 -4.22
CA ALA A 147 2.46 -2.65 -3.82
C ALA A 147 3.29 -2.32 -2.57
N LYS A 148 3.89 -1.13 -2.50
CA LYS A 148 4.64 -0.66 -1.33
C LYS A 148 3.74 -0.56 -0.09
N ILE A 149 2.53 0.00 -0.21
CA ILE A 149 1.58 0.07 0.91
C ILE A 149 1.27 -1.35 1.43
N LEU A 150 0.94 -2.27 0.52
CA LEU A 150 0.61 -3.65 0.86
C LEU A 150 1.75 -4.38 1.56
N LEU A 151 3.00 -4.25 1.08
CA LEU A 151 4.15 -4.89 1.72
C LEU A 151 4.46 -4.27 3.08
N LEU A 152 4.52 -2.94 3.19
CA LEU A 152 4.82 -2.25 4.45
C LEU A 152 3.75 -2.53 5.52
N ALA A 153 2.47 -2.58 5.14
CA ALA A 153 1.38 -2.92 6.06
C ALA A 153 1.45 -4.39 6.55
N ASN A 154 2.11 -5.26 5.78
CA ASN A 154 2.27 -6.68 6.09
C ASN A 154 3.72 -7.03 6.49
N GLU A 155 4.52 -6.05 6.94
CA GLU A 155 5.87 -6.30 7.43
C GLU A 155 5.83 -7.21 8.66
N PRO A 156 6.42 -8.43 8.60
CA PRO A 156 6.45 -9.32 9.73
C PRO A 156 7.27 -8.68 10.84
N GLN A 157 6.69 -8.60 12.03
CA GLN A 157 7.46 -8.16 13.19
C GLN A 157 8.65 -9.11 13.35
N GLU A 158 9.86 -8.54 13.33
CA GLU A 158 11.09 -9.24 13.71
C GLU A 158 10.83 -9.81 15.11
N SER A 159 10.48 -11.09 15.15
CA SER A 159 10.25 -11.80 16.39
C SER A 159 11.50 -11.64 17.24
N THR A 160 11.28 -11.60 18.55
CA THR A 160 12.20 -11.55 19.70
C THR A 160 13.56 -12.29 19.63
N ALA A 161 13.94 -12.90 18.51
CA ALA A 161 15.23 -13.48 18.20
C ALA A 161 16.37 -12.43 18.16
N ILE A 162 16.08 -11.20 17.72
CA ILE A 162 17.02 -10.08 17.84
C ILE A 162 16.64 -9.30 19.11
N ARG A 163 17.63 -8.92 19.92
CA ARG A 163 17.48 -8.05 21.11
C ARG A 163 17.05 -6.63 20.70
N SER A 164 15.92 -6.50 20.01
CA SER A 164 15.35 -5.23 19.59
C SER A 164 14.73 -4.55 20.81
N THR A 165 15.26 -3.39 21.16
CA THR A 165 14.73 -2.59 22.26
C THR A 165 13.30 -2.14 21.94
N VAL A 166 12.49 -1.86 22.97
CA VAL A 166 11.16 -1.25 22.79
C VAL A 166 11.24 -0.01 21.89
N SER A 167 12.29 0.81 22.05
CA SER A 167 12.52 2.00 21.23
C SER A 167 12.75 1.70 19.75
N ALA A 168 13.43 0.59 19.41
CA ALA A 168 13.71 0.20 18.04
C ALA A 168 12.43 -0.26 17.33
N ARG A 169 11.61 -1.08 17.99
CA ARG A 169 10.30 -1.51 17.46
C ARG A 169 9.36 -0.34 17.22
N LEU A 170 9.28 0.60 18.17
CA LEU A 170 8.46 1.81 18.00
C LEU A 170 8.96 2.71 16.86
N ARG A 171 10.28 2.77 16.62
CA ARG A 171 10.83 3.50 15.46
C ARG A 171 10.47 2.80 14.15
N ALA A 172 10.61 1.49 14.07
CA ALA A 172 10.25 0.71 12.89
C ALA A 172 8.76 0.91 12.54
N TYR A 173 7.86 0.79 13.52
CA TYR A 173 6.42 1.02 13.31
C TYR A 173 6.12 2.44 12.80
N ARG A 174 6.72 3.48 13.41
CA ARG A 174 6.53 4.86 12.95
C ARG A 174 7.08 5.09 11.55
N HIS A 175 8.21 4.46 11.24
CA HIS A 175 8.81 4.54 9.91
C HIS A 175 7.89 3.88 8.87
N ALA A 176 7.42 2.65 9.11
CA ALA A 176 6.48 1.98 8.23
C ALA A 176 5.20 2.80 8.03
N LEU A 177 4.64 3.38 9.10
CA LEU A 177 3.48 4.28 9.01
C LEU A 177 3.75 5.51 8.14
N HIS A 178 4.91 6.14 8.29
CA HIS A 178 5.29 7.29 7.47
C HIS A 178 5.37 6.92 5.98
N GLU A 179 6.02 5.79 5.68
CA GLU A 179 6.20 5.33 4.30
C GLU A 179 4.88 4.93 3.64
N VAL A 180 3.96 4.26 4.35
CA VAL A 180 2.64 3.93 3.76
C VAL A 180 1.82 5.18 3.47
N ILE A 181 1.87 6.20 4.33
CA ILE A 181 1.16 7.47 4.10
C ILE A 181 1.75 8.19 2.89
N TYR A 182 3.09 8.23 2.76
CA TYR A 182 3.75 8.78 1.58
C TYR A 182 3.24 8.11 0.29
N HIS A 183 3.26 6.78 0.23
CA HIS A 183 2.79 6.06 -0.95
C HIS A 183 1.28 6.23 -1.20
N ALA A 184 0.46 6.33 -0.16
CA ALA A 184 -0.97 6.60 -0.30
C ALA A 184 -1.25 7.97 -0.90
N ARG A 185 -0.47 9.00 -0.53
CA ARG A 185 -0.53 10.33 -1.15
C ARG A 185 -0.12 10.28 -2.62
N GLU A 186 0.93 9.53 -2.96
CA GLU A 186 1.34 9.34 -4.36
C GLU A 186 0.21 8.68 -5.18
N VAL A 187 -0.44 7.63 -4.66
CA VAL A 187 -1.60 7.00 -5.33
C VAL A 187 -2.69 8.02 -5.66
N CYS A 188 -3.07 8.84 -4.67
CA CYS A 188 -4.11 9.85 -4.84
C CYS A 188 -3.67 10.96 -5.79
N GLY A 189 -2.42 11.39 -5.71
CA GLY A 189 -1.83 12.41 -6.57
C GLY A 189 -1.79 12.00 -8.04
N ILE A 190 -1.44 10.75 -8.33
CA ILE A 190 -1.50 10.20 -9.69
C ILE A 190 -2.96 10.14 -10.18
N SER A 191 -3.90 9.72 -9.31
CA SER A 191 -5.33 9.69 -9.65
C SER A 191 -5.92 11.07 -9.95
N LEU A 192 -5.46 12.12 -9.29
CA LEU A 192 -5.94 13.48 -9.54
C LEU A 192 -5.47 14.05 -10.87
N ALA A 193 -4.24 13.73 -11.28
CA ALA A 193 -3.68 14.19 -12.55
C ALA A 193 -4.28 13.45 -13.77
N ASN A 194 -4.64 12.17 -13.63
CA ASN A 194 -5.04 11.34 -14.76
C ASN A 194 -6.56 11.15 -14.81
N SER A 195 -7.21 11.80 -15.78
CA SER A 195 -8.67 11.83 -15.89
C SER A 195 -9.27 10.87 -16.92
N THR A 196 -8.48 10.02 -17.57
CA THR A 196 -9.00 9.10 -18.59
C THR A 196 -9.88 8.02 -17.96
N ASP A 197 -11.00 7.69 -18.61
CA ASP A 197 -12.03 6.79 -18.07
C ASP A 197 -11.46 5.42 -17.66
N SER A 198 -10.69 4.79 -18.56
CA SER A 198 -10.06 3.49 -18.33
C SER A 198 -9.07 3.51 -17.15
N PHE A 199 -8.32 4.60 -16.99
CA PHE A 199 -7.38 4.75 -15.88
C PHE A 199 -8.14 4.82 -14.56
N ARG A 200 -9.15 5.69 -14.48
CA ARG A 200 -9.92 5.94 -13.26
C ARG A 200 -10.62 4.69 -12.74
N ILE A 201 -11.18 3.86 -13.62
CA ILE A 201 -11.79 2.57 -13.24
C ILE A 201 -10.74 1.62 -12.63
N ASN A 202 -9.55 1.56 -13.22
CA ASN A 202 -8.47 0.69 -12.73
C ASN A 202 -7.83 1.22 -11.42
N SER A 203 -7.96 2.51 -11.10
CA SER A 203 -7.45 3.11 -9.87
C SER A 203 -8.23 2.73 -8.61
N VAL A 204 -9.45 2.18 -8.73
CA VAL A 204 -10.36 1.95 -7.58
C VAL A 204 -9.68 1.15 -6.46
N GLN A 205 -8.98 0.07 -6.80
CA GLN A 205 -8.34 -0.77 -5.80
C GLN A 205 -7.16 -0.07 -5.13
N ALA A 206 -6.35 0.67 -5.90
CA ALA A 206 -5.24 1.43 -5.35
C ALA A 206 -5.74 2.54 -4.41
N LEU A 207 -6.79 3.27 -4.80
CA LEU A 207 -7.43 4.29 -3.97
C LEU A 207 -8.03 3.71 -2.69
N PHE A 208 -8.67 2.55 -2.77
CA PHE A 208 -9.18 1.88 -1.58
C PHE A 208 -8.04 1.45 -0.62
N VAL A 209 -6.92 0.95 -1.15
CA VAL A 209 -5.72 0.61 -0.35
C VAL A 209 -5.12 1.87 0.29
N ALA A 210 -5.01 2.97 -0.46
CA ALA A 210 -4.54 4.25 0.06
C ALA A 210 -5.45 4.80 1.17
N GLY A 211 -6.77 4.70 0.99
CA GLY A 211 -7.73 5.17 1.99
C GLY A 211 -7.59 4.48 3.36
N GLN A 212 -7.24 3.19 3.38
CA GLN A 212 -7.12 2.42 4.62
C GLN A 212 -6.02 2.94 5.55
N VAL A 213 -5.01 3.65 5.04
CA VAL A 213 -3.89 4.14 5.85
C VAL A 213 -4.03 5.61 6.29
N PHE A 214 -4.98 6.36 5.74
CA PHE A 214 -5.16 7.78 6.09
C PHE A 214 -5.79 7.96 7.47
N GLN A 215 -5.21 8.89 8.23
CA GLN A 215 -5.66 9.25 9.58
C GLN A 215 -6.29 10.64 9.62
N GLU A 216 -5.83 11.55 8.76
CA GLU A 216 -6.33 12.92 8.74
C GLU A 216 -7.65 13.01 7.98
N ARG A 217 -8.60 13.77 8.53
CA ARG A 217 -9.94 13.86 7.96
C ARG A 217 -9.92 14.41 6.52
N ARG A 218 -9.01 15.33 6.22
CA ARG A 218 -8.87 15.94 4.89
C ARG A 218 -8.48 14.91 3.83
N GLU A 219 -7.50 14.06 4.13
CA GLU A 219 -7.05 12.98 3.24
C GLU A 219 -8.15 11.92 3.05
N GLN A 220 -8.85 11.60 4.14
CA GLN A 220 -10.00 10.70 4.12
C GLN A 220 -11.12 11.24 3.21
N ASP A 221 -11.50 12.50 3.36
CA ASP A 221 -12.53 13.13 2.52
C ASP A 221 -12.10 13.18 1.05
N ALA A 222 -10.83 13.48 0.78
CA ALA A 222 -10.28 13.55 -0.58
C ALA A 222 -10.32 12.20 -1.31
N VAL A 223 -9.91 11.11 -0.66
CA VAL A 223 -9.97 9.77 -1.27
C VAL A 223 -11.42 9.30 -1.47
N LEU A 224 -12.33 9.64 -0.55
CA LEU A 224 -13.76 9.36 -0.73
C LEU A 224 -14.34 10.12 -1.92
N GLU A 225 -13.92 11.35 -2.15
CA GLU A 225 -14.36 12.14 -3.30
C GLU A 225 -13.83 11.57 -4.61
N LEU A 226 -12.57 11.10 -4.65
CA LEU A 226 -12.01 10.36 -5.79
C LEU A 226 -12.83 9.10 -6.10
N LEU A 227 -13.10 8.26 -5.10
CA LEU A 227 -13.87 7.03 -5.27
C LEU A 227 -15.31 7.30 -5.70
N SER A 228 -15.97 8.26 -5.08
CA SER A 228 -17.36 8.62 -5.39
C SER A 228 -17.47 9.28 -6.77
N GLY A 229 -16.46 10.04 -7.19
CA GLY A 229 -16.38 10.60 -8.53
C GLY A 229 -16.32 9.52 -9.61
N ILE A 230 -15.62 8.41 -9.37
CA ILE A 230 -15.58 7.28 -10.32
C ILE A 230 -16.98 6.66 -10.49
N GLU A 231 -17.72 6.42 -9.40
CA GLU A 231 -19.08 5.86 -9.49
C GLU A 231 -20.06 6.85 -10.13
N ARG A 232 -19.97 8.13 -9.80
CA ARG A 232 -20.81 9.17 -10.37
C ARG A 232 -20.62 9.31 -11.89
N ASP A 233 -19.37 9.26 -12.34
CA ASP A 233 -19.05 9.55 -13.73
C ASP A 233 -19.22 8.32 -14.64
N PHE A 234 -18.98 7.10 -14.12
CA PHE A 234 -18.96 5.87 -14.93
C PHE A 234 -19.95 4.78 -14.49
N GLY A 235 -20.66 4.97 -13.37
CA GLY A 235 -21.50 3.92 -12.77
C GLY A 235 -20.72 2.73 -12.21
N TRP A 236 -19.40 2.81 -12.15
CA TRP A 236 -18.55 1.76 -11.59
C TRP A 236 -18.69 1.74 -10.08
N THR A 237 -19.13 0.62 -9.50
CA THR A 237 -19.52 0.55 -8.09
C THR A 237 -18.32 0.73 -7.15
N THR A 238 -18.30 1.84 -6.40
CA THR A 238 -17.31 2.13 -5.35
C THR A 238 -17.94 2.28 -3.96
N ARG A 239 -19.27 2.35 -3.86
CA ARG A 239 -20.04 2.49 -2.60
C ARG A 239 -19.63 1.53 -1.49
N TYR A 240 -19.29 0.29 -1.83
CA TYR A 240 -18.83 -0.70 -0.85
C TYR A 240 -17.48 -0.30 -0.23
N HIS A 241 -16.53 0.13 -1.07
CA HIS A 241 -15.22 0.63 -0.64
C HIS A 241 -15.38 1.87 0.25
N VAL A 242 -16.22 2.82 -0.16
CA VAL A 242 -16.54 4.03 0.61
C VAL A 242 -17.14 3.69 1.97
N ALA A 243 -18.13 2.80 2.02
CA ALA A 243 -18.76 2.39 3.27
C ALA A 243 -17.76 1.69 4.20
N LYS A 244 -16.93 0.79 3.66
CA LYS A 244 -15.91 0.07 4.42
C LYS A 244 -14.85 1.00 5.02
N LEU A 245 -14.35 1.96 4.24
CA LEU A 245 -13.40 2.96 4.75
C LEU A 245 -13.98 3.78 5.92
N ASN A 246 -15.22 4.24 5.78
CA ASN A 246 -15.88 5.00 6.86
C ASN A 246 -16.06 4.17 8.14
N ASP A 247 -16.42 2.90 8.01
CA ASP A 247 -16.56 1.97 9.15
C ASP A 247 -15.21 1.74 9.86
N GLU A 248 -14.13 1.51 9.11
CA GLU A 248 -12.78 1.32 9.66
C GLU A 248 -12.26 2.56 10.39
N TRP A 249 -12.45 3.75 9.80
CA TRP A 249 -12.04 4.99 10.45
C TRP A 249 -12.86 5.33 11.70
N MET A 250 -14.13 4.93 11.75
CA MET A 250 -14.98 5.09 12.94
C MET A 250 -14.45 4.21 14.09
N LYS A 251 -14.21 2.93 13.82
CA LYS A 251 -13.64 1.97 14.79
C LYS A 251 -12.28 2.43 15.34
N GLY A 252 -11.43 2.97 14.48
CA GLY A 252 -10.12 3.50 14.88
C GLY A 252 -10.20 4.71 15.83
N ARG A 253 -11.27 5.53 15.73
CA ARG A 253 -11.50 6.68 16.63
C ARG A 253 -12.05 6.25 17.99
N GLU A 254 -12.93 5.26 18.01
CA GLU A 254 -13.50 4.71 19.25
C GLU A 254 -12.44 4.00 20.11
N GLY A 255 -11.52 3.24 19.49
CA GLY A 255 -10.41 2.59 20.19
C GLY A 255 -9.44 3.54 20.88
N ASN A 256 -9.36 4.81 20.45
CA ASN A 256 -8.55 5.86 21.10
C ASN A 256 -9.28 6.57 22.26
N HIS A 257 -10.57 6.30 22.48
CA HIS A 257 -11.40 6.97 23.50
C HIS A 257 -11.77 6.07 24.69
N VAL A 258 -11.48 4.77 24.64
CA VAL A 258 -11.65 3.88 25.79
C VAL A 258 -10.51 4.11 26.79
N ASP A 259 -10.86 4.46 28.04
CA ASP A 259 -10.02 4.73 29.21
C ASP A 259 -9.49 6.15 29.45
N ARG A 260 -10.33 7.18 29.27
CA ARG A 260 -10.11 8.46 29.97
C ARG A 260 -11.15 8.85 31.02
N ASP A 261 -12.33 8.24 31.01
CA ASP A 261 -13.43 8.62 31.91
C ASP A 261 -13.82 7.48 32.87
N GLY A 262 -12.85 6.96 33.63
CA GLY A 262 -13.09 5.77 34.44
C GLY A 262 -12.23 5.53 35.68
N HIS A 263 -11.55 6.54 36.27
CA HIS A 263 -11.02 6.40 37.64
C HIS A 263 -11.01 7.74 38.39
N GLY A 264 -12.21 8.23 38.68
CA GLY A 264 -12.44 9.19 39.75
C GLY A 264 -12.50 8.48 41.11
N HIS A 265 -11.37 8.52 41.83
CA HIS A 265 -11.28 8.81 43.25
C HIS A 265 -12.18 8.01 44.23
N GLU A 266 -11.66 6.92 44.81
CA GLU A 266 -11.88 6.58 46.22
C GLU A 266 -11.00 5.41 46.67
N SER A 267 -9.92 5.70 47.41
CA SER A 267 -9.47 4.83 48.50
C SER A 267 -8.43 5.55 49.35
N ASN A 268 -8.95 6.08 50.44
CA ASN A 268 -8.28 6.63 51.60
C ASN A 268 -7.29 5.60 52.19
N TRP A 269 -6.01 5.92 52.25
CA TRP A 269 -5.05 5.21 53.12
C TRP A 269 -4.40 6.21 54.07
N PHE A 270 -5.00 6.31 55.26
CA PHE A 270 -4.36 6.91 56.43
C PHE A 270 -3.14 6.08 56.81
N ILE A 271 -1.95 6.67 56.75
CA ILE A 271 -0.83 6.29 57.61
C ILE A 271 -0.48 7.53 58.43
N SER A 272 -1.01 7.59 59.65
CA SER A 272 -0.45 8.44 60.69
C SER A 272 0.56 7.59 61.47
N THR A 273 1.85 7.82 61.21
CA THR A 273 2.92 7.41 62.11
C THR A 273 3.14 8.51 63.14
N SER A 274 3.12 8.09 64.39
CA SER A 274 3.40 8.81 65.63
C SER A 274 4.78 9.48 65.65
N SER A 275 4.89 10.63 66.32
CA SER A 275 6.15 11.14 66.86
C SER A 275 5.88 11.85 68.20
N SER A 276 6.53 11.31 69.25
CA SER A 276 6.85 11.86 70.57
C SER A 276 5.73 12.13 71.57
#